data_AF-R2RL85-F1
#
_entry.id   AF-R2RL85-F1
#
_cell.length_a   1.000
_cell.length_b   1.000
_cell.length_c   1.000
_cell.angle_alpha   90.00
_cell.angle_beta   90.00
_cell.angle_gamma   90.00
#
_symmetry.space_group_name_H-M   'P 1'
#
loop_
_entity.id
_entity.type
_entity.pdbx_description
1 polymer ?
#
loop_
_entity_poly.entity_id
_entity_poly.type
_entity_poly.pdbx_seq_one_letter_code
_entity_poly.pdbx_strand_id
1 'polypeptide(L)'
;MDENGGLDEQAIQMEVGFPVAEEVKNAAEVDSDCYFLPSYRALSNLYVGKYDDMTEPYFAMMEEIRKIGGKFSGISYEYYLSDEEIPEEQQETIMELVYE
;
A
#
# COMPACT_ATOMS: atom_id res chain seq x y z
N MET A 1 -3.32 7.14 -9.48
CA MET A 1 -4.35 6.32 -10.15
C MET A 1 -5.46 7.26 -10.59
N ASP A 2 -5.75 7.32 -11.89
CA ASP A 2 -6.87 8.07 -12.42
C ASP A 2 -8.20 7.34 -12.18
N GLU A 3 -9.30 7.95 -12.61
CA GLU A 3 -10.66 7.40 -12.46
C GLU A 3 -10.90 6.07 -13.17
N ASN A 4 -10.00 5.64 -14.06
CA ASN A 4 -10.05 4.38 -14.80
C ASN A 4 -9.01 3.36 -14.31
N GLY A 5 -8.29 3.66 -13.23
CA GLY A 5 -7.22 2.80 -12.71
C GLY A 5 -5.88 2.98 -13.39
N GLY A 6 -5.74 3.94 -14.30
CA GLY A 6 -4.48 4.27 -14.95
C GLY A 6 -3.49 4.89 -13.95
N LEU A 7 -2.27 4.39 -13.95
CA LEU A 7 -1.16 4.99 -13.22
C LEU A 7 -0.30 5.81 -14.18
N ASP A 8 0.03 7.05 -13.81
CA ASP A 8 1.09 7.79 -14.47
C ASP A 8 2.42 7.34 -13.87
N GLU A 9 3.07 6.37 -14.52
CA GLU A 9 4.34 5.79 -14.08
C GLU A 9 5.45 6.83 -13.87
N GLN A 10 5.38 7.99 -14.53
CA GLN A 10 6.38 9.05 -14.36
C GLN A 10 6.13 9.90 -13.11
N ALA A 11 4.95 9.80 -12.51
CA ALA A 11 4.53 10.54 -11.32
C ALA A 11 4.44 9.65 -10.06
N ILE A 12 4.71 8.35 -10.17
CA ILE A 12 4.71 7.45 -9.02
C ILE A 12 6.00 7.65 -8.23
N GLN A 13 5.84 7.96 -6.94
CA GLN A 13 6.89 7.79 -5.94
C GLN A 13 6.60 6.50 -5.19
N MET A 14 7.62 5.64 -5.10
CA MET A 14 7.53 4.35 -4.42
C MET A 14 8.64 4.24 -3.40
N GLU A 15 8.27 3.87 -2.18
CA GLU A 15 9.17 3.55 -1.08
C GLU A 15 8.92 2.08 -0.70
N VAL A 16 9.99 1.30 -0.55
CA VAL A 16 9.91 -0.11 -0.16
C VAL A 16 10.85 -0.34 1.01
N GLY A 17 10.38 -1.06 2.03
CA GLY A 17 11.17 -1.30 3.22
C GLY A 17 10.55 -2.34 4.13
N PHE A 18 11.14 -2.48 5.31
CA PHE A 18 10.70 -3.43 6.33
C PHE A 18 10.37 -2.69 7.62
N PRO A 19 9.28 -3.06 8.32
CA PRO A 19 9.06 -2.58 9.67
C PRO A 19 10.17 -3.13 10.58
N VAL A 20 10.81 -2.23 11.33
CA VAL A 20 11.85 -2.57 12.31
C VAL A 20 11.38 -2.19 13.71
N ALA A 21 11.73 -3.00 14.70
CA ALA A 21 11.34 -2.76 16.09
C ALA A 21 12.07 -1.56 16.72
N GLU A 22 13.25 -1.21 16.19
CA GLU A 22 14.09 -0.12 16.66
C GLU A 22 14.89 0.50 15.50
N GLU A 23 15.41 1.70 15.72
CA GLU A 23 16.18 2.45 14.72
C GLU A 23 17.44 1.69 14.28
N VAL A 24 17.57 1.48 12.97
CA VAL A 24 18.77 0.85 12.38
C VAL A 24 19.86 1.91 12.25
N LYS A 25 20.78 1.94 13.22
CA LYS A 25 21.83 2.98 13.35
C LYS A 25 22.74 3.14 12.13
N ASN A 26 22.86 2.12 11.29
CA ASN A 26 23.71 2.11 10.11
C ASN A 26 22.89 2.08 8.80
N ALA A 27 21.63 2.50 8.81
CA ALA A 27 20.77 2.51 7.61
C ALA A 27 21.42 3.26 6.43
N ALA A 28 22.11 4.38 6.72
CA ALA A 28 22.85 5.14 5.72
C ALA A 28 24.03 4.38 5.07
N GLU A 29 24.59 3.35 5.73
CA GLU A 29 25.64 2.51 5.13
C GLU A 29 25.09 1.56 4.05
N VAL A 30 23.78 1.31 4.07
CA VAL A 30 23.06 0.48 3.08
C VAL A 30 22.12 1.31 2.21
N ASP A 31 22.38 2.62 2.08
CA ASP A 31 21.59 3.57 1.29
C ASP A 31 20.09 3.51 1.60
N SER A 32 19.77 3.44 2.90
CA SER A 32 18.41 3.34 3.43
C SER A 32 18.18 4.41 4.49
N ASP A 33 16.94 4.87 4.57
CA ASP A 33 16.45 5.71 5.65
C ASP A 33 15.67 4.87 6.68
N CYS A 34 15.79 5.24 7.95
CA CYS A 34 15.01 4.66 9.03
C CYS A 34 14.15 5.76 9.67
N TYR A 35 12.84 5.71 9.46
CA TYR A 35 11.90 6.73 9.93
C TYR A 35 10.57 6.11 10.37
N PHE A 36 9.80 6.90 11.11
CA PHE A 36 8.43 6.55 11.47
C PHE A 36 7.49 7.02 10.37
N LEU A 37 6.58 6.15 9.94
CA LEU A 37 5.47 6.56 9.09
C LEU A 37 4.63 7.63 9.81
N PRO A 38 4.17 8.68 9.10
CA PRO A 38 3.31 9.69 9.69
C PRO A 38 1.99 9.06 10.14
N SER A 39 1.31 9.66 11.12
CA SER A 39 -0.05 9.26 11.46
C SER A 39 -1.02 9.68 10.35
N TYR A 40 -1.89 8.76 9.93
CA TYR A 40 -2.89 9.00 8.88
C TYR A 40 -4.20 8.29 9.20
N ARG A 41 -5.24 8.66 8.45
CA ARG A 41 -6.51 7.94 8.38
C ARG A 41 -6.52 7.12 7.10
N ALA A 42 -6.80 5.82 7.21
CA ALA A 42 -6.84 4.93 6.05
C ALA A 42 -8.05 4.00 6.10
N LEU A 43 -8.49 3.57 4.92
CA LEU A 43 -9.35 2.40 4.77
C LEU A 43 -8.42 1.22 4.53
N SER A 44 -8.52 0.20 5.38
CA SER A 44 -7.66 -0.99 5.34
C SER A 44 -8.46 -2.21 4.87
N ASN A 45 -7.86 -3.01 4.00
CA ASN A 45 -8.43 -4.24 3.46
C ASN A 45 -7.37 -5.35 3.43
N LEU A 46 -7.71 -6.55 3.90
CA LEU A 46 -6.91 -7.74 3.65
C LEU A 46 -7.37 -8.37 2.34
N TYR A 47 -6.49 -8.40 1.35
CA TYR A 47 -6.70 -9.07 0.08
C TYR A 47 -6.00 -10.43 0.08
N VAL A 48 -6.67 -11.44 -0.48
CA VAL A 48 -6.12 -12.78 -0.70
C VAL A 48 -6.32 -13.14 -2.17
N GLY A 49 -5.22 -13.29 -2.90
CA GLY A 49 -5.27 -13.56 -4.33
C GLY A 49 -4.08 -13.00 -5.10
N LYS A 50 -4.13 -13.12 -6.44
CA LYS A 50 -3.05 -12.68 -7.32
C LYS A 50 -2.88 -11.17 -7.27
N TYR A 51 -1.63 -10.72 -7.29
CA TYR A 51 -1.30 -9.30 -7.33
C TYR A 51 -1.91 -8.58 -8.54
N ASP A 52 -1.87 -9.20 -9.71
CA ASP A 52 -2.38 -8.62 -10.96
C ASP A 52 -3.89 -8.32 -10.91
N ASP A 53 -4.64 -9.01 -10.04
CA ASP A 53 -6.08 -8.83 -9.87
C ASP A 53 -6.43 -7.77 -8.79
N MET A 54 -5.43 -7.16 -8.13
CA MET A 54 -5.64 -6.18 -7.04
C MET A 54 -6.30 -4.87 -7.49
N THR A 55 -6.42 -4.61 -8.79
CA THR A 55 -7.09 -3.40 -9.29
C THR A 55 -8.55 -3.33 -8.82
N GLU A 56 -9.27 -4.45 -8.76
CA GLU A 56 -10.68 -4.48 -8.33
C GLU A 56 -10.88 -4.03 -6.86
N PRO A 57 -10.14 -4.58 -5.86
CA PRO A 57 -10.27 -4.12 -4.49
C PRO A 57 -9.87 -2.65 -4.31
N TYR A 58 -8.90 -2.12 -5.08
CA TYR A 58 -8.59 -0.69 -5.08
C TYR A 58 -9.82 0.17 -5.41
N PHE A 59 -10.54 -0.16 -6.48
CA PHE A 59 -11.77 0.57 -6.84
C PHE A 59 -12.86 0.44 -5.80
N ALA A 60 -13.07 -0.76 -5.24
CA ALA A 60 -14.05 -0.98 -4.18
C ALA A 60 -13.74 -0.11 -2.95
N MET A 61 -12.47 -0.05 -2.55
CA MET A 61 -12.03 0.76 -1.41
C MET A 61 -12.19 2.27 -1.68
N MET A 62 -11.85 2.76 -2.87
CA MET A 62 -12.07 4.18 -3.23
C MET A 62 -13.56 4.55 -3.22
N GLU A 63 -14.43 3.65 -3.68
CA GLU A 63 -15.87 3.81 -3.62
C GLU A 63 -16.39 3.87 -2.17
N GLU A 64 -15.89 3.02 -1.27
CA GLU A 64 -16.22 3.07 0.16
C GLU A 64 -15.75 4.37 0.83
N ILE A 65 -14.53 4.83 0.52
CA ILE A 65 -14.03 6.14 0.98
C ILE A 65 -14.99 7.26 0.56
N ARG A 66 -15.47 7.24 -0.69
CA ARG A 66 -16.43 8.24 -1.19
C ARG A 66 -17.77 8.18 -0.46
N LYS A 67 -18.28 6.97 -0.17
CA LYS A 67 -19.56 6.77 0.55
C LYS A 67 -19.54 7.35 1.96
N ILE A 68 -18.40 7.29 2.65
CA ILE A 68 -18.22 7.88 3.98
C ILE A 68 -17.88 9.38 3.93
N GLY A 69 -17.91 9.99 2.74
CA GLY A 69 -17.62 11.41 2.54
C GLY A 69 -16.14 11.76 2.56
N GLY A 70 -15.25 10.76 2.52
CA GLY A 70 -13.81 10.96 2.44
C GLY A 70 -13.33 11.12 0.99
N LYS A 71 -12.09 11.56 0.86
CA LYS A 71 -11.39 11.68 -0.42
C LYS A 71 -10.04 10.97 -0.35
N PHE A 72 -9.78 10.07 -1.29
CA PHE A 72 -8.48 9.41 -1.40
C PHE A 72 -7.37 10.44 -1.61
N SER A 73 -6.29 10.34 -0.82
CA SER A 73 -5.19 11.31 -0.83
C SER A 73 -4.19 11.09 -1.96
N GLY A 74 -4.25 9.94 -2.63
CA GLY A 74 -3.23 9.51 -3.59
C GLY A 74 -2.13 8.64 -2.99
N ILE A 75 -2.16 8.40 -1.67
CA ILE A 75 -1.17 7.56 -0.97
C ILE A 75 -1.79 6.21 -0.62
N SER A 76 -1.14 5.13 -1.05
CA SER A 76 -1.47 3.77 -0.70
C SER A 76 -0.28 3.07 -0.03
N TYR A 77 -0.56 2.23 0.98
CA TYR A 77 0.42 1.31 1.54
C TYR A 77 0.00 -0.13 1.24
N GLU A 78 0.95 -0.94 0.81
CA GLU A 78 0.77 -2.37 0.59
C GLU A 78 1.74 -3.13 1.50
N TYR A 79 1.19 -4.05 2.29
CA TYR A 79 1.97 -4.93 3.16
C TYR A 79 1.85 -6.35 2.65
N TYR A 80 2.91 -6.83 2.00
CA TYR A 80 2.99 -8.21 1.52
C TYR A 80 3.29 -9.14 2.69
N LEU A 81 2.35 -10.01 3.02
CA LEU A 81 2.43 -10.90 4.19
C LEU A 81 2.87 -12.32 3.83
N SER A 82 2.87 -12.65 2.54
CA SER A 82 3.23 -13.96 2.01
C SER A 82 4.52 -13.87 1.21
N ASP A 83 5.36 -14.89 1.34
CA ASP A 83 6.55 -15.08 0.51
C ASP A 83 6.19 -15.70 -0.85
N GLU A 84 7.14 -15.67 -1.79
CA GLU A 84 6.96 -16.12 -3.18
C GLU A 84 6.62 -17.61 -3.32
N GLU A 85 6.94 -18.43 -2.32
CA GLU A 85 6.64 -19.87 -2.31
C GLU A 85 5.15 -20.18 -2.07
N ILE A 86 4.37 -19.20 -1.60
CA ILE A 86 2.93 -19.34 -1.42
C ILE A 86 2.25 -19.18 -2.80
N PRO A 87 1.33 -20.08 -3.19
CA PRO A 87 0.56 -19.94 -4.43
C PRO A 87 -0.11 -18.56 -4.51
N GLU A 88 -0.03 -17.89 -5.66
CA GLU A 88 -0.53 -16.52 -5.83
C GLU A 88 -1.98 -16.35 -5.37
N GLU A 89 -2.84 -17.34 -5.58
CA GLU A 89 -4.25 -17.32 -5.19
C GLU A 89 -4.48 -17.36 -3.67
N GLN A 90 -3.42 -17.60 -2.91
CA GLN A 90 -3.41 -17.68 -1.44
C GLN A 90 -2.51 -16.62 -0.82
N GLN A 91 -1.81 -15.81 -1.63
CA GLN A 91 -0.97 -14.74 -1.11
C GLN A 91 -1.83 -13.66 -0.46
N GLU A 92 -1.37 -13.18 0.70
CA GLU A 92 -2.06 -12.19 1.50
C GLU A 92 -1.36 -10.83 1.42
N THR A 93 -2.14 -9.79 1.14
CA THR A 93 -1.67 -8.40 1.09
C THR A 93 -2.63 -7.51 1.87
N ILE A 94 -2.13 -6.75 2.85
CA ILE A 94 -2.92 -5.66 3.43
C ILE A 94 -2.77 -4.45 2.53
N MET A 95 -3.89 -3.88 2.10
CA MET A 95 -3.99 -2.66 1.33
C MET A 95 -4.53 -1.55 2.22
N GLU A 96 -3.87 -0.41 2.25
CA GLU A 96 -4.36 0.79 2.94
C GLU A 96 -4.45 1.97 1.98
N LEU A 97 -5.65 2.54 1.86
CA LEU A 97 -5.88 3.78 1.12
C LEU A 97 -6.02 4.93 2.10
N VAL A 98 -5.08 5.86 2.08
CA VAL A 98 -5.12 7.06 2.92
C VAL A 98 -6.19 8.02 2.39
N TYR A 99 -7.00 8.58 3.29
CA TYR A 99 -8.05 9.52 2.92
C TYR A 99 -8.21 10.67 3.91
N GLU A 100 -8.77 11.78 3.41
CA GLU A 100 -9.13 12.99 4.16
C GLU A 100 -10.65 13.20 4.20
#